data_AF-A0A920Q7E2-F1
#
_entry.id   AF-A0A920Q7E2-F1
#
_cell.length_a   1.000
_cell.length_b   1.000
_cell.length_c   1.000
_cell.angle_alpha   90.00
_cell.angle_beta   90.00
_cell.angle_gamma   90.00
#
_symmetry.space_group_name_H-M   'P 1'
#
loop_
_entity.id
_entity.type
_entity.pdbx_description
1 polymer ?
#
loop_
_entity_poly.entity_id
_entity_poly.type
_entity_poly.pdbx_seq_one_letter_code
_entity_poly.pdbx_strand_id
1 'polypeptide(L)'
;MIPRMLDEVPILAVAACFAIGDTVIRDAAELRVKESDRIATTVSELTRLGADIEATADGMIIHGRGPGEGGVRGRRMRKPHRSPAGHVDGSGRSSR
;
A
#
# COMPACT_ATOMS: atom_id res chain seq x y z
N MET A 1 -16.04 10.77 -18.58
CA MET A 1 -15.93 10.69 -17.10
C MET A 1 -14.46 10.77 -16.77
N ILE A 2 -14.02 11.86 -16.13
CA ILE A 2 -12.59 12.17 -15.97
C ILE A 2 -12.04 11.43 -14.73
N PRO A 3 -11.08 10.49 -14.86
CA PRO A 3 -10.57 9.70 -13.74
C PRO A 3 -9.42 10.45 -13.04
N ARG A 4 -9.70 11.65 -12.52
CA ARG A 4 -8.69 12.49 -11.86
C ARG A 4 -8.47 12.18 -10.38
N MET A 5 -9.38 11.44 -9.73
CA MET A 5 -9.34 11.21 -8.27
C MET A 5 -8.56 9.94 -7.83
N LEU A 6 -7.96 9.21 -8.78
CA LEU A 6 -7.08 8.08 -8.48
C LEU A 6 -5.59 8.46 -8.58
N ASP A 7 -5.27 9.68 -9.01
CA ASP A 7 -3.89 10.16 -9.10
C ASP A 7 -3.32 10.60 -7.74
N GLU A 8 -4.15 10.71 -6.69
CA GLU A 8 -3.68 11.07 -5.35
C GLU A 8 -3.25 9.89 -4.47
N VAL A 9 -3.57 8.64 -4.85
CA VAL A 9 -3.21 7.46 -4.02
C VAL A 9 -1.70 7.36 -3.80
N PRO A 10 -0.83 7.58 -4.80
CA PRO A 10 0.62 7.58 -4.56
C PRO A 10 1.07 8.66 -3.57
N ILE A 11 0.51 9.88 -3.62
CA ILE A 11 0.92 10.96 -2.71
C ILE A 11 0.38 10.74 -1.29
N LEU A 12 -0.84 10.18 -1.16
CA LEU A 12 -1.38 9.76 0.13
C LEU A 12 -0.55 8.65 0.75
N ALA A 13 -0.06 7.71 -0.07
CA ALA A 13 0.81 6.65 0.42
C ALA A 13 2.14 7.21 0.97
N VAL A 14 2.71 8.22 0.31
CA VAL A 14 3.89 8.92 0.83
C VAL A 14 3.58 9.59 2.17
N ALA A 15 2.47 10.31 2.29
CA ALA A 15 2.09 10.98 3.54
C ALA A 15 1.90 9.96 4.68
N ALA A 16 1.26 8.83 4.40
CA ALA A 16 1.01 7.76 5.36
C ALA A 16 2.30 7.14 5.91
N CYS A 17 3.38 7.07 5.14
CA CYS A 17 4.69 6.63 5.65
C CYS A 17 5.20 7.48 6.81
N PHE A 18 4.81 8.76 6.88
CA PHE A 18 5.22 9.68 7.94
C PHE A 18 4.16 9.85 9.03
N ALA A 19 2.98 9.26 8.87
CA ALA A 19 1.95 9.22 9.90
C ALA A 19 2.36 8.28 11.04
N ILE A 20 1.65 8.36 12.17
CA ILE A 20 1.82 7.44 13.30
C ILE A 20 0.70 6.39 13.21
N GLY A 21 1.07 5.12 13.20
CA GLY A 21 0.15 3.99 13.13
C GLY A 21 -0.12 3.52 11.69
N ASP A 22 -1.12 2.65 11.56
CA ASP A 22 -1.43 1.99 10.30
C ASP A 22 -2.43 2.80 9.47
N THR A 23 -2.09 3.01 8.20
CA THR A 23 -3.01 3.56 7.20
C THR A 23 -3.42 2.47 6.24
N VAL A 24 -4.73 2.28 6.06
CA VAL A 24 -5.29 1.28 5.15
C VAL A 24 -6.02 1.99 4.00
N ILE A 25 -5.56 1.75 2.78
CA ILE A 25 -6.21 2.20 1.56
C ILE A 25 -6.96 1.01 0.98
N ARG A 26 -8.27 1.15 0.77
CA ARG A 26 -9.21 0.10 0.31
C ARG A 26 -9.98 0.56 -0.93
N ASP A 27 -10.70 -0.37 -1.56
CA ASP A 27 -11.58 -0.10 -2.71
C ASP A 27 -10.85 0.58 -3.91
N ALA A 28 -9.54 0.39 -3.98
CA ALA A 28 -8.65 0.93 -5.00
C ALA A 28 -8.31 -0.08 -6.10
N ALA A 29 -9.12 -1.14 -6.24
CA ALA A 29 -8.94 -2.18 -7.27
C ALA A 29 -8.88 -1.59 -8.70
N GLU A 30 -9.54 -0.44 -8.94
CA GLU A 30 -9.47 0.31 -10.19
C GLU A 30 -8.03 0.74 -10.58
N LEU A 31 -7.10 0.85 -9.62
CA LEU A 31 -5.68 1.13 -9.87
C LEU A 31 -4.93 -0.03 -10.53
N ARG A 32 -5.52 -1.23 -10.58
CA ARG A 32 -4.91 -2.43 -11.21
C ARG A 32 -5.33 -2.64 -12.66
N VAL A 33 -6.45 -2.05 -13.10
CA VAL A 33 -7.17 -2.44 -14.34
C VAL A 33 -6.84 -1.58 -15.56
N LYS A 34 -5.97 -0.57 -15.42
CA LYS A 34 -5.52 0.27 -16.54
C LYS A 34 -4.19 -0.25 -17.12
N GLU A 35 -3.50 0.59 -17.88
CA GLU A 35 -2.20 0.33 -18.52
C GLU A 35 -1.05 -0.06 -17.55
N SER A 36 -1.26 0.02 -16.23
CA SER A 36 -0.23 -0.26 -15.22
C SER A 36 -0.88 -0.60 -13.88
N ASP A 37 -0.35 -1.62 -13.19
CA ASP A 37 -0.70 -1.91 -11.80
C ASP A 37 -0.04 -0.88 -10.89
N ARG A 38 -0.77 0.21 -10.61
CA ARG A 38 -0.24 1.32 -9.82
C ARG A 38 -0.07 0.95 -8.35
N ILE A 39 -0.88 0.03 -7.82
CA ILE A 39 -0.70 -0.49 -6.45
C ILE A 39 0.65 -1.18 -6.34
N ALA A 40 0.92 -2.15 -7.22
CA ALA A 40 2.18 -2.87 -7.22
C ALA A 40 3.37 -1.92 -7.40
N THR A 41 3.24 -0.95 -8.31
CA THR A 41 4.28 0.05 -8.57
C THR A 41 4.57 0.91 -7.33
N THR A 42 3.54 1.50 -6.71
CA THR A 42 3.69 2.34 -5.51
C THR A 42 4.30 1.56 -4.35
N VAL A 43 3.80 0.35 -4.09
CA VAL A 43 4.32 -0.53 -3.03
C VAL A 43 5.79 -0.87 -3.29
N SER A 44 6.14 -1.26 -4.52
CA SER A 44 7.53 -1.56 -4.91
C SER A 44 8.45 -0.37 -4.67
N GLU A 45 8.11 0.81 -5.21
CA GLU A 45 8.99 1.97 -5.14
C GLU A 45 9.13 2.51 -3.70
N LEU A 46 8.03 2.58 -2.94
CA LEU A 46 8.09 2.99 -1.54
C LEU A 46 8.85 1.98 -0.68
N THR A 47 8.71 0.67 -0.93
CA THR A 47 9.50 -0.38 -0.27
C THR A 47 11.00 -0.22 -0.56
N ARG A 48 11.37 0.07 -1.81
CA ARG A 48 12.77 0.33 -2.21
C ARG A 48 13.34 1.55 -1.48
N LEU A 49 12.50 2.53 -1.25
CA LEU A 49 12.84 3.72 -0.48
C LEU A 49 12.69 3.52 1.05
N GLY A 50 12.40 2.29 1.49
CA GLY A 50 12.45 1.89 2.89
C GLY A 50 11.16 2.03 3.69
N ALA A 51 10.04 2.32 3.05
CA ALA A 51 8.73 2.28 3.68
C ALA A 51 8.36 0.85 4.11
N ASP A 52 7.52 0.76 5.15
CA ASP A 52 6.89 -0.46 5.62
C ASP A 52 5.46 -0.48 5.06
N ILE A 53 5.27 -1.14 3.93
CA ILE A 53 4.06 -1.07 3.11
C ILE A 53 3.79 -2.40 2.41
N GLU A 54 2.52 -2.79 2.36
CA GLU A 54 2.07 -4.06 1.78
C GLU A 54 0.91 -3.84 0.81
N ALA A 55 0.91 -4.54 -0.33
CA ALA A 55 -0.21 -4.54 -1.26
C ALA A 55 -1.32 -5.49 -0.77
N THR A 56 -2.58 -5.07 -0.87
CA THR A 56 -3.75 -5.94 -0.70
C THR A 56 -4.42 -6.20 -2.06
N ALA A 57 -5.44 -7.06 -2.10
CA ALA A 57 -6.17 -7.34 -3.34
C ALA A 57 -6.78 -6.06 -3.97
N ASP A 58 -7.25 -5.15 -3.12
CA ASP A 58 -8.00 -3.94 -3.48
C ASP A 58 -7.30 -2.64 -3.02
N GLY A 59 -6.03 -2.67 -2.62
CA GLY A 59 -5.37 -1.48 -2.09
C GLY A 59 -3.99 -1.76 -1.47
N MET A 60 -3.70 -1.11 -0.34
CA MET A 60 -2.42 -1.23 0.38
C MET A 60 -2.53 -0.85 1.85
N ILE A 61 -1.65 -1.41 2.68
CA ILE A 61 -1.50 -1.11 4.10
C ILE A 61 -0.13 -0.48 4.32
N ILE A 62 -0.07 0.64 5.05
CA ILE A 62 1.15 1.40 5.30
C ILE A 62 1.35 1.53 6.81
N HIS A 63 2.46 1.03 7.31
CA HIS A 63 2.81 1.04 8.73
C HIS A 63 3.67 2.28 9.04
N GLY A 64 2.99 3.40 9.28
CA GLY A 64 3.62 4.66 9.63
C GLY A 64 4.20 4.64 11.04
N ARG A 65 5.45 5.10 11.20
CA ARG A 65 6.13 5.18 12.52
C ARG A 65 6.47 6.61 12.94
N GLY A 66 5.81 7.60 12.35
CA GLY A 66 5.99 9.01 12.65
C GLY A 66 7.28 9.64 12.11
N PRO A 67 7.46 10.96 12.33
CA PRO A 67 8.65 11.69 11.90
C PRO A 67 9.86 11.25 12.71
N GLY A 68 10.71 10.41 12.11
CA GLY A 68 11.93 9.91 12.73
C GLY A 68 12.22 8.48 12.30
N GLU A 69 11.37 7.53 12.70
CA GLU A 69 11.60 6.09 12.48
C GLU A 69 10.83 5.50 11.29
N GLY A 70 9.72 6.12 10.87
CA GLY A 70 8.80 5.55 9.87
C GLY A 70 9.01 6.00 8.44
N GLY A 71 9.85 7.01 8.23
CA GLY A 71 9.96 7.67 6.94
C GLY A 71 10.63 6.85 5.85
N VAL A 72 10.44 7.35 4.63
CA VAL A 72 11.10 6.95 3.39
C VAL A 72 12.61 7.24 3.50
N ARG A 73 13.37 6.33 4.11
CA ARG A 73 14.82 6.45 4.28
C ARG A 73 15.48 5.89 3.04
N GLY A 74 16.01 6.74 2.16
CA GLY A 74 16.80 6.34 0.99
C GLY A 74 17.85 5.30 1.39
N ARG A 75 17.52 4.01 1.26
CA ARG A 75 18.34 2.92 1.77
C ARG A 75 19.28 2.47 0.65
N ARG A 76 20.56 2.28 0.99
CA ARG A 76 21.41 1.32 0.28
C ARG A 76 20.69 -0.03 0.31
N MET A 77 20.54 -0.66 -0.86
CA MET A 77 19.82 -1.93 -1.07
C MET A 77 19.90 -2.88 0.12
N ARG A 78 18.79 -3.09 0.83
CA ARG A 78 18.62 -4.22 1.76
C ARG A 78 17.70 -5.24 1.11
N LYS A 79 17.98 -6.53 1.35
CA LYS A 79 17.28 -7.69 0.77
C LYS A 79 15.75 -7.55 0.92
N PRO A 80 14.97 -7.94 -0.10
CA PRO A 80 13.53 -7.73 -0.12
C PRO A 80 12.86 -8.51 1.02
N HIS A 81 11.99 -7.82 1.77
CA HIS A 81 11.09 -8.46 2.72
C HIS A 81 9.97 -9.13 1.92
N ARG A 82 9.80 -10.44 2.09
CA ARG A 82 8.82 -11.23 1.37
C ARG A 82 7.51 -11.15 2.15
N SER A 83 6.48 -10.50 1.59
CA SER A 83 5.15 -10.40 2.21
C SER A 83 4.60 -11.79 2.57
N PRO A 84 3.98 -11.98 3.75
CA PRO A 84 3.25 -13.20 4.06
C PRO A 84 1.95 -13.17 3.25
N ALA A 85 1.87 -14.02 2.23
CA ALA A 85 0.62 -14.25 1.53
C ALA A 85 -0.39 -14.92 2.49
N GLY A 86 -1.53 -14.26 2.71
CA GLY A 86 -2.77 -14.93 3.08
C GLY A 86 -3.38 -14.53 4.41
N HIS A 87 -4.43 -13.70 4.36
CA HIS A 87 -5.63 -13.96 5.13
C HIS A 87 -6.85 -13.32 4.45
N VAL A 88 -7.62 -14.14 3.74
CA VAL A 88 -8.98 -13.81 3.27
C VAL A 88 -9.96 -14.34 4.31
N ASP A 89 -10.49 -13.47 5.16
CA ASP A 89 -11.52 -13.90 6.12
C ASP A 89 -12.89 -13.83 5.45
N GLY A 90 -13.25 -14.93 4.80
CA GLY A 90 -14.56 -15.14 4.20
C GLY A 90 -15.53 -15.74 5.19
N SER A 91 -16.13 -14.93 6.07
CA SER A 91 -17.27 -15.34 6.90
C SER A 91 -18.60 -14.88 6.29
N GLY A 92 -18.88 -15.36 5.09
CA GLY A 92 -20.21 -15.38 4.50
C GLY A 92 -20.78 -16.80 4.52
N ARG A 93 -21.53 -17.16 5.57
CA ARG A 93 -22.39 -18.35 5.52
C ARG A 93 -23.74 -18.06 6.20
N SER A 94 -24.66 -17.58 5.37
CA SER A 94 -26.10 -17.64 5.60
C SER A 94 -26.64 -19.01 5.16
N SER A 95 -27.74 -19.43 5.79
CA SER A 95 -28.67 -20.51 5.45
C SER A 95 -28.27 -21.95 5.80
N ARG A 96 -28.77 -22.42 6.95
CA ARG A 96 -29.81 -23.45 7.08
C ARG A 96 -30.52 -23.30 8.42
#